data_AF-A0A4P7NRI4-F1
#
_entry.id   AF-A0A4P7NRI4-F1
#
_cell.length_a   1.000
_cell.length_b   1.000
_cell.length_c   1.000
_cell.angle_alpha   90.00
_cell.angle_beta   90.00
_cell.angle_gamma   90.00
#
_symmetry.space_group_name_H-M   'P 1'
#
loop_
_entity.id
_entity.type
_entity.pdbx_description
1 polymer ?
#
loop_
_entity_poly.entity_id
_entity_poly.type
_entity_poly.pdbx_seq_one_letter_code
_entity_poly.pdbx_strand_id
1 'polypeptide(L)'
;MQWSTITLLALSAQIPAVLGGISCKCTGSAANQKTVGLITQQCCSQATFNGAGELGGDFLSSKSACDYTNIDAFKNVQLSDAKAGFEACCKNTNSDGFSAATGGDCTSS
;
A
#
# COMPACT_ATOMS: atom_id res chain seq x y z
N MET A 1 22.99 -42.71 10.01
CA MET A 1 22.21 -42.76 8.75
C MET A 1 21.05 -41.78 8.96
N GLN A 2 21.26 -40.51 8.65
CA GLN A 2 20.91 -39.86 7.38
C GLN A 2 19.43 -40.08 6.96
N TRP A 3 18.69 -38.96 6.93
CA TRP A 3 17.74 -38.53 5.88
C TRP A 3 16.32 -39.11 6.03
N SER A 4 15.22 -38.36 5.94
CA SER A 4 14.93 -37.05 5.35
C SER A 4 13.68 -36.47 6.02
N THR A 5 13.77 -35.29 6.63
CA THR A 5 12.59 -34.45 6.83
C THR A 5 12.28 -33.81 5.49
N ILE A 6 11.25 -34.32 4.83
CA ILE A 6 10.72 -33.83 3.57
C ILE A 6 10.35 -32.35 3.76
N THR A 7 11.16 -31.48 3.18
CA THR A 7 10.85 -30.08 2.94
C THR A 7 9.58 -30.04 2.10
N LEU A 8 8.42 -29.78 2.73
CA LEU A 8 7.24 -29.36 1.99
C LEU A 8 7.53 -27.97 1.44
N LEU A 9 8.10 -27.96 0.23
CA LEU A 9 7.93 -26.87 -0.71
C LEU A 9 6.43 -26.70 -0.92
N ALA A 10 5.82 -25.80 -0.16
CA ALA A 10 4.51 -25.24 -0.47
C ALA A 10 4.65 -24.35 -1.72
N LEU A 11 4.93 -24.96 -2.87
CA LEU A 11 4.60 -24.42 -4.18
C LEU A 11 3.11 -24.66 -4.40
N SER A 12 2.27 -23.95 -3.65
CA SER A 12 0.86 -23.80 -4.01
C SER A 12 0.72 -22.47 -4.73
N ALA A 13 0.77 -22.57 -6.06
CA ALA A 13 0.19 -21.64 -7.03
C ALA A 13 0.30 -20.14 -6.70
N GLN A 14 1.30 -19.49 -7.31
CA GLN A 14 1.24 -18.07 -7.62
C GLN A 14 0.11 -17.86 -8.65
N ILE A 15 -1.13 -17.91 -8.18
CA ILE A 15 -2.23 -17.29 -8.90
C ILE A 15 -1.91 -15.80 -8.79
N PRO A 16 -1.71 -15.07 -9.89
CA PRO A 16 -1.76 -13.63 -9.82
C PRO A 16 -3.19 -13.34 -9.41
N ALA A 17 -3.40 -13.17 -8.11
CA ALA A 17 -4.57 -12.50 -7.61
C ALA A 17 -4.44 -11.11 -8.23
N VAL A 18 -5.06 -10.94 -9.41
CA VAL A 18 -5.43 -9.65 -9.95
C VAL A 18 -6.46 -9.16 -8.95
N LEU A 19 -5.91 -8.64 -7.85
CA LEU A 19 -6.60 -8.10 -6.70
C LEU A 19 -7.30 -6.86 -7.26
N GLY A 20 -8.58 -7.04 -7.59
CA GLY A 20 -9.43 -5.97 -8.08
C GLY A 20 -9.41 -4.85 -7.07
N GLY A 21 -8.84 -3.71 -7.45
CA GLY A 21 -8.82 -2.52 -6.62
C GLY A 21 -8.04 -2.66 -5.32
N ILE A 22 -6.77 -2.25 -5.37
CA ILE A 22 -6.00 -2.05 -4.15
C ILE A 22 -6.32 -0.65 -3.61
N SER A 23 -6.92 -0.63 -2.43
CA SER A 23 -7.14 0.60 -1.66
C SER A 23 -6.02 0.76 -0.64
N CYS A 24 -5.34 1.91 -0.63
CA CYS A 24 -4.26 2.21 0.32
C CYS A 24 -4.60 3.40 1.22
N LYS A 25 -4.22 3.36 2.49
CA LYS A 25 -4.40 4.48 3.41
C LYS A 25 -3.25 4.58 4.42
N CYS A 26 -2.92 5.80 4.83
CA CYS A 26 -1.97 5.98 5.93
C CYS A 26 -2.63 5.64 7.28
N THR A 27 -1.84 5.13 8.21
CA THR A 27 -2.25 4.87 9.58
C THR A 27 -1.59 5.86 10.52
N GLY A 28 -2.27 6.22 11.61
CA GLY A 28 -1.75 7.14 12.62
C GLY A 28 -2.71 7.31 13.79
N SER A 29 -2.31 8.10 14.77
CA SER A 29 -3.08 8.34 15.99
C SER A 29 -4.46 8.93 15.70
N ALA A 30 -5.47 8.53 16.49
CA ALA A 30 -6.85 9.02 16.35
C ALA A 30 -6.97 10.56 16.45
N ALA A 31 -6.12 11.19 17.27
CA ALA A 31 -6.08 12.64 17.40
C ALA A 31 -5.66 13.37 16.10
N ASN A 32 -4.97 12.69 15.19
CA ASN A 32 -4.39 13.28 13.98
C ASN A 32 -5.06 12.78 12.68
N GLN A 33 -6.26 12.21 12.74
CA GLN A 33 -6.92 11.60 11.58
C GLN A 33 -7.08 12.57 10.39
N LYS A 34 -7.31 13.86 10.65
CA LYS A 34 -7.34 14.88 9.58
C LYS A 34 -5.98 14.98 8.86
N THR A 35 -4.88 15.08 9.61
CA THR A 35 -3.52 15.14 9.06
C THR A 35 -3.15 13.83 8.36
N VAL A 36 -3.51 12.69 8.93
CA VAL A 36 -3.30 11.37 8.30
C VAL A 36 -4.07 11.27 6.98
N GLY A 37 -5.29 11.83 6.90
CA GLY A 37 -6.06 11.93 5.67
C GLY A 37 -5.39 12.81 4.60
N LEU A 38 -4.85 13.97 5.00
CA LEU A 38 -4.10 14.86 4.09
C LEU A 38 -2.80 14.20 3.58
N ILE A 39 -2.05 13.53 4.47
CA ILE A 39 -0.86 12.76 4.10
C ILE A 39 -1.24 11.62 3.15
N THR A 40 -2.35 10.92 3.43
CA THR A 40 -2.86 9.87 2.54
C THR A 40 -3.16 10.44 1.16
N GLN A 41 -3.87 11.58 1.09
CA GLN A 41 -4.18 12.24 -0.18
C GLN A 41 -2.92 12.60 -0.96
N GLN A 42 -1.90 13.16 -0.32
CA GLN A 42 -0.62 13.44 -0.98
C GLN A 42 0.03 12.15 -1.49
N CYS A 43 0.06 11.11 -0.65
CA CYS A 43 0.61 9.81 -1.03
C CYS A 43 -0.16 9.13 -2.15
N CYS A 44 -1.46 9.39 -2.31
CA CYS A 44 -2.20 8.87 -3.45
C CYS A 44 -1.58 9.31 -4.77
N SER A 45 -1.15 10.58 -4.87
CA SER A 45 -0.64 11.14 -6.12
C SER A 45 0.84 10.87 -6.38
N GLN A 46 1.63 10.50 -5.36
CA GLN A 46 3.10 10.47 -5.45
C GLN A 46 3.76 9.25 -4.80
N ALA A 47 2.98 8.23 -4.42
CA ALA A 47 3.55 7.00 -3.87
C ALA A 47 4.31 6.22 -4.95
N THR A 48 5.50 5.76 -4.58
CA THR A 48 6.35 4.93 -5.44
C THR A 48 6.21 3.46 -5.07
N PHE A 49 5.90 2.64 -6.06
CA PHE A 49 5.69 1.22 -5.91
C PHE A 49 6.80 0.44 -6.61
N ASN A 50 7.33 -0.55 -5.92
CA ASN A 50 8.39 -1.38 -6.47
C ASN A 50 7.87 -2.12 -7.72
N GLY A 51 8.63 -2.07 -8.81
CA GLY A 51 8.25 -2.65 -10.11
C GLY A 51 7.31 -1.81 -10.98
N ALA A 52 6.68 -0.75 -10.46
CA ALA A 52 5.79 0.12 -11.25
C ALA A 52 6.16 1.62 -11.22
N GLY A 53 7.04 2.04 -10.31
CA GLY A 53 7.45 3.44 -10.18
C GLY A 53 6.43 4.29 -9.43
N GLU A 54 6.47 5.60 -9.65
CA GLU A 54 5.48 6.53 -9.07
C GLU A 54 4.14 6.35 -9.77
N LEU A 55 3.08 6.07 -9.00
CA LEU A 55 1.73 5.93 -9.51
C LEU A 55 0.78 6.87 -8.77
N GLY A 56 0.01 7.64 -9.55
CA GLY A 56 -1.07 8.46 -9.04
C GLY A 56 -2.39 7.68 -9.00
N GLY A 57 -2.98 7.56 -7.82
CA GLY A 57 -4.31 6.98 -7.60
C GLY A 57 -5.35 8.03 -7.23
N ASP A 58 -6.62 7.65 -7.28
CA ASP A 58 -7.74 8.53 -6.94
C ASP A 58 -7.96 8.57 -5.43
N PHE A 59 -7.90 9.76 -4.81
CA PHE A 59 -8.21 9.88 -3.38
C PHE A 59 -9.71 9.85 -3.12
N LEU A 60 -10.18 8.79 -2.47
CA LEU A 60 -11.56 8.63 -2.01
C LEU A 60 -11.73 9.32 -0.65
N SER A 61 -12.12 10.59 -0.67
CA SER A 61 -12.35 11.40 0.54
C SER A 61 -13.31 10.75 1.54
N SER A 62 -14.32 9.99 1.06
CA SER A 62 -15.29 9.29 1.90
C SER A 62 -14.70 8.15 2.73
N LYS A 63 -13.58 7.56 2.29
CA LYS A 63 -12.87 6.47 2.96
C LYS A 63 -11.49 6.89 3.49
N SER A 64 -11.07 8.12 3.20
CA SER A 64 -9.70 8.61 3.42
C SER A 64 -8.65 7.60 2.94
N ALA A 65 -8.84 7.11 1.70
CA ALA A 65 -8.03 6.08 1.09
C ALA A 65 -7.81 6.37 -0.40
N CYS A 66 -6.69 5.89 -0.95
CA CYS A 66 -6.38 5.94 -2.37
C CYS A 66 -6.96 4.72 -3.06
N ASP A 67 -7.57 4.93 -4.22
CA ASP A 67 -8.05 3.90 -5.10
C ASP A 67 -7.14 3.81 -6.33
N TYR A 68 -6.56 2.63 -6.53
CA TYR A 68 -5.71 2.31 -7.67
C TYR A 68 -6.38 1.33 -8.65
N THR A 69 -7.67 1.05 -8.51
CA THR A 69 -8.42 0.07 -9.34
C THR A 69 -8.26 0.33 -10.84
N ASN A 70 -8.27 1.61 -11.23
CA ASN A 70 -8.20 2.03 -12.63
C ASN A 70 -6.76 2.22 -13.13
N ILE A 71 -5.74 1.96 -12.30
CA ILE A 71 -4.33 2.13 -12.67
C ILE A 71 -3.77 0.78 -13.14
N ASP A 72 -3.64 0.59 -14.45
CA ASP A 72 -3.16 -0.68 -15.03
C ASP A 72 -1.77 -1.09 -14.55
N ALA A 73 -0.87 -0.12 -14.35
CA ALA A 73 0.46 -0.38 -13.80
C ALA A 73 0.41 -0.94 -12.37
N PHE A 74 -0.62 -0.55 -11.59
CA PHE A 74 -0.81 -1.01 -10.22
C PHE A 74 -1.31 -2.45 -10.14
N LYS A 75 -2.06 -2.93 -11.15
CA LYS A 75 -2.58 -4.31 -11.21
C LYS A 75 -1.49 -5.37 -11.19
N ASN A 76 -0.27 -5.00 -11.57
CA ASN A 76 0.91 -5.87 -11.57
C ASN A 76 1.78 -5.72 -10.30
N VAL A 77 1.45 -4.78 -9.41
CA VAL A 77 2.17 -4.58 -8.15
C VAL A 77 1.68 -5.60 -7.14
N GLN A 78 2.59 -6.33 -6.50
CA GLN A 78 2.21 -7.25 -5.43
C GLN A 78 1.72 -6.47 -4.21
N LEU A 79 0.73 -7.00 -3.49
CA LEU A 79 0.17 -6.34 -2.31
C LEU A 79 1.22 -5.96 -1.25
N SER A 80 2.26 -6.80 -1.08
CA SER A 80 3.39 -6.53 -0.18
C SER A 80 4.22 -5.32 -0.63
N ASP A 81 4.48 -5.20 -1.93
CA ASP A 81 5.21 -4.06 -2.51
C ASP A 81 4.36 -2.79 -2.50
N ALA A 82 3.06 -2.93 -2.77
CA ALA A 82 2.08 -1.86 -2.65
C ALA A 82 2.07 -1.29 -1.23
N LYS A 83 1.95 -2.17 -0.23
CA LYS A 83 1.98 -1.79 1.19
C LYS A 83 3.30 -1.13 1.57
N ALA A 84 4.44 -1.72 1.20
CA ALA A 84 5.75 -1.17 1.53
C ALA A 84 5.98 0.21 0.90
N GLY A 85 5.64 0.38 -0.38
CA GLY A 85 5.75 1.66 -1.09
C GLY A 85 4.84 2.74 -0.49
N PHE A 86 3.59 2.39 -0.21
CA PHE A 86 2.64 3.32 0.39
C PHE A 86 3.01 3.69 1.83
N GLU A 87 3.42 2.71 2.65
CA GLU A 87 3.92 2.92 4.00
C GLU A 87 5.14 3.85 4.01
N ALA A 88 6.08 3.65 3.09
CA ALA A 88 7.24 4.52 2.94
C ALA A 88 6.81 5.95 2.60
N CYS A 89 5.85 6.14 1.69
CA CYS A 89 5.32 7.47 1.40
C CYS A 89 4.70 8.10 2.65
N CYS A 90 3.84 7.38 3.37
CA CYS A 90 3.16 7.89 4.57
C CYS A 90 4.16 8.33 5.65
N LYS A 91 5.25 7.59 5.84
CA LYS A 91 6.29 7.90 6.83
C LYS A 91 7.16 9.09 6.43
N ASN A 92 7.43 9.24 5.13
CA ASN A 92 8.30 10.30 4.62
C ASN A 92 7.55 11.62 4.34
N THR A 93 6.23 11.56 4.21
CA THR A 93 5.39 12.72 3.91
C THR A 93 4.98 13.41 5.21
N ASN A 94 5.45 14.64 5.38
CA ASN A 94 5.09 15.50 6.50
C ASN A 94 4.11 16.57 6.01
N SER A 95 2.91 16.63 6.58
CA SER A 95 2.02 17.77 6.38
C SER A 95 2.31 18.80 7.46
N ASP A 96 2.69 20.01 7.06
CA ASP A 96 2.79 21.20 7.93
C ASP A 96 3.67 21.02 9.18
N GLY A 97 4.73 20.21 9.08
CA GLY A 97 5.69 19.99 10.17
C GLY A 97 5.30 18.90 11.17
N PHE A 98 4.23 18.13 10.92
CA PHE A 98 3.80 17.01 11.78
C PHE A 98 3.89 15.67 11.05
N SER A 99 4.73 14.76 11.56
CA SER A 99 4.73 13.34 11.19
C SER A 99 3.58 12.62 11.90
N ALA A 100 2.36 12.83 11.42
CA ALA A 100 1.15 12.24 12.02
C ALA A 100 0.91 10.78 11.62
N ALA A 101 1.40 10.38 10.44
CA ALA A 101 1.29 9.02 9.95
C ALA A 101 2.44 8.16 10.49
N THR A 102 2.09 7.02 11.09
CA THR A 102 3.03 6.04 11.66
C THR A 102 3.29 4.87 10.71
N GLY A 103 2.46 4.73 9.68
CA GLY A 103 2.60 3.69 8.66
C GLY A 103 1.56 3.82 7.55
N GLY A 104 1.41 2.77 6.76
CA GLY A 104 0.44 2.66 5.68
C GLY A 104 -0.06 1.23 5.56
N ASP A 105 -1.30 1.08 5.11
CA ASP A 105 -1.90 -0.22 4.86
C ASP A 105 -2.59 -0.19 3.50
N CYS A 106 -2.45 -1.29 2.76
CA CYS A 106 -3.08 -1.49 1.47
C CYS A 106 -3.88 -2.79 1.52
N THR A 107 -5.13 -2.71 1.10
CA THR A 107 -6.06 -3.84 1.05
C THR A 107 -6.51 -4.04 -0.38
N SER A 108 -6.49 -5.29 -0.87
CA SER A 108 -7.32 -5.64 -2.02
C SER A 108 -8.77 -5.64 -1.58
N SER A 109 -9.61 -5.01 -2.38
CA SER A 109 -11.06 -5.22 -2.31
C SER A 109 -11.43 -6.56 -2.96
#